data_AF-A0A0N1PA07-F1
#
_entry.id   AF-A0A0N1PA07-F1
#
_cell.length_a   1.000
_cell.length_b   1.000
_cell.length_c   1.000
_cell.angle_alpha   90.00
_cell.angle_beta   90.00
_cell.angle_gamma   90.00
#
_symmetry.space_group_name_H-M   'P 1'
#
loop_
_entity.id
_entity.type
_entity.pdbx_description
1 polymer ?
#
loop_
_entity_poly.entity_id
_entity_poly.type
_entity_poly.pdbx_seq_one_letter_code
_entity_poly.pdbx_strand_id
1 'polypeptide(L)'
;MSEQPISIHYQQMEEWLEDRKPVFSRKYKKEYAELLLLAPRLVQMAQYDISALEKQIKKNETAVEECYRVGEEATKTMQKLSDKRAAMLKEYQLEVEAGGESGVVGAVDRRVDRACATLSTAFKEYAHAQAGPFKAHYNALLERTAAGFFGADAFALHFPWLQRAVEEADLPLPDSSAHDQAEDDAEASGPQIDWGDDEDVFAEGEVGAAAATAVQINWDADEMEARPEEGEGLPPCNGQHFSIDLSLAKHRVSVLAELQAIVCFCRERNAIQQVDACGPTEELYALLSVSREAEFARMKENFRSKDAFIDQIDRFEHQMMVAKNRHVTHEAKMHDAEAELAKLRPQYAELRVQMAATRDRALACLGQMFPDRKILIVGDLNKYIA
;
A
#
# COMPACT_ATOMS: atom_id res chain seq x y z
N MET A 1 79.88 -26.00 11.45
CA MET A 1 78.68 -25.76 10.61
C MET A 1 77.38 -26.07 11.37
N SER A 2 77.35 -25.83 12.69
CA SER A 2 76.32 -26.36 13.62
C SER A 2 75.19 -25.39 13.98
N GLU A 3 75.02 -24.27 13.26
CA GLU A 3 74.10 -23.20 13.71
C GLU A 3 72.88 -22.95 12.81
N GLN A 4 72.79 -23.56 11.62
CA GLN A 4 71.65 -23.30 10.75
C GLN A 4 70.39 -24.07 11.20
N PRO A 5 69.27 -23.38 11.49
CA PRO A 5 68.01 -24.04 11.85
C PRO A 5 67.48 -24.88 10.69
N ILE A 6 66.81 -25.99 11.01
CA ILE A 6 66.04 -26.77 10.03
C ILE A 6 64.68 -26.10 9.90
N SER A 7 64.38 -25.57 8.72
CA SER A 7 63.05 -25.07 8.39
C SER A 7 62.35 -26.05 7.47
N ILE A 8 61.16 -26.52 7.87
CA ILE A 8 60.34 -27.45 7.09
C ILE A 8 59.00 -26.78 6.82
N HIS A 9 58.63 -26.63 5.55
CA HIS A 9 57.28 -26.16 5.22
C HIS A 9 56.28 -27.29 5.47
N TYR A 10 55.20 -27.04 6.21
CA TYR A 10 54.29 -28.14 6.61
C TYR A 10 53.67 -28.90 5.44
N GLN A 11 53.39 -28.21 4.32
CA GLN A 11 52.88 -28.83 3.09
C GLN A 11 53.87 -29.79 2.44
N GLN A 12 55.18 -29.59 2.67
CA GLN A 12 56.25 -30.42 2.13
C GLN A 12 56.78 -31.41 3.18
N MET A 13 56.22 -31.43 4.39
CA MET A 13 56.76 -32.25 5.47
C MET A 13 56.68 -33.74 5.15
N GLU A 14 55.60 -34.19 4.50
CA GLU A 14 55.44 -35.60 4.09
C GLU A 14 56.48 -36.01 3.03
N GLU A 15 56.63 -35.22 1.97
CA GLU A 15 57.65 -35.42 0.94
C GLU A 15 59.07 -35.41 1.52
N TRP A 16 59.34 -34.45 2.40
CA TRP A 16 60.62 -34.31 3.10
C TRP A 16 60.96 -35.52 3.98
N LEU A 17 59.94 -36.14 4.59
CA LEU A 17 60.07 -37.38 5.37
C LEU A 17 60.33 -38.59 4.46
N GLU A 18 59.63 -38.71 3.33
CA GLU A 18 59.81 -39.81 2.37
C GLU A 18 61.20 -39.80 1.72
N ASP A 19 61.73 -38.63 1.33
CA ASP A 19 63.09 -38.49 0.78
C ASP A 19 64.18 -39.05 1.71
N ARG A 20 63.92 -39.02 3.02
CA ARG A 20 64.86 -39.41 4.07
C ARG A 20 64.50 -40.72 4.74
N LYS A 21 63.53 -41.45 4.17
CA LYS A 21 63.08 -42.77 4.62
C LYS A 21 64.21 -43.75 4.90
N PRO A 22 65.28 -43.89 4.08
CA PRO A 22 66.35 -44.87 4.36
C PRO A 22 67.07 -44.65 5.71
N VAL A 23 67.11 -43.39 6.17
CA VAL A 23 67.77 -43.00 7.42
C VAL A 23 66.78 -43.05 8.58
N PHE A 24 65.61 -42.43 8.43
CA PHE A 24 64.65 -42.28 9.52
C PHE A 24 63.93 -43.58 9.86
N SER A 25 63.58 -44.41 8.87
CA SER A 25 62.92 -45.70 9.10
C SER A 25 63.78 -46.70 9.88
N ARG A 26 65.12 -46.55 9.86
CA ARG A 26 66.07 -47.43 10.56
C ARG A 26 66.42 -46.90 11.96
N LYS A 27 66.72 -45.60 12.08
CA LYS A 27 67.26 -45.02 13.33
C LYS A 27 66.20 -44.41 14.24
N TYR A 28 65.13 -43.87 13.67
CA TYR A 28 64.07 -43.12 14.38
C TYR A 28 62.69 -43.66 14.01
N LYS A 29 62.55 -44.99 14.06
CA LYS A 29 61.39 -45.71 13.51
C LYS A 29 60.05 -45.23 14.10
N LYS A 30 60.02 -44.88 15.39
CA LYS A 30 58.81 -44.46 16.10
C LYS A 30 58.42 -43.04 15.71
N GLU A 31 59.38 -42.12 15.80
CA GLU A 31 59.23 -40.70 15.53
C GLU A 31 58.88 -40.48 14.05
N TYR A 32 59.51 -41.25 13.15
CA TYR A 32 59.23 -41.25 11.73
C TYR A 32 57.80 -41.71 11.41
N ALA A 33 57.33 -42.81 12.01
CA ALA A 33 55.97 -43.30 11.81
C ALA A 33 54.92 -42.31 12.34
N GLU A 34 55.19 -41.67 13.47
CA GLU A 34 54.33 -40.64 14.05
C GLU A 34 54.27 -39.39 13.17
N LEU A 35 55.42 -38.92 12.64
CA LEU A 35 55.48 -37.77 11.75
C LEU A 35 54.73 -38.00 10.42
N LEU A 36 54.76 -39.22 9.87
CA LEU A 36 53.95 -39.58 8.69
C LEU A 36 52.44 -39.52 8.95
N LEU A 37 51.99 -39.67 10.20
CA LEU A 37 50.59 -39.48 10.57
C LEU A 37 50.24 -38.00 10.81
N LEU A 38 51.16 -37.23 11.37
CA LEU A 38 50.95 -35.82 11.73
C LEU A 38 51.06 -34.90 10.51
N ALA A 39 51.95 -35.17 9.55
CA ALA A 39 52.15 -34.34 8.36
C ALA A 39 50.88 -34.12 7.52
N PRO A 40 50.17 -35.17 7.04
CA PRO A 40 48.95 -34.99 6.27
C PRO A 40 47.83 -34.34 7.10
N ARG A 41 47.78 -34.57 8.42
CA ARG A 41 46.80 -33.93 9.31
C ARG A 41 47.01 -32.41 9.42
N LEU A 42 48.25 -31.96 9.53
CA LEU A 42 48.57 -30.53 9.54
C LEU A 42 48.15 -29.86 8.23
N VAL A 43 48.36 -30.54 7.10
CA VAL A 43 47.90 -30.05 5.79
C VAL A 43 46.38 -29.98 5.74
N GLN A 44 45.69 -31.04 6.14
CA GLN A 44 44.23 -31.12 6.15
C GLN A 44 43.61 -29.98 6.97
N MET A 45 44.07 -29.80 8.22
CA MET A 45 43.53 -28.78 9.11
C MET A 45 43.81 -27.35 8.60
N ALA A 46 45.05 -27.06 8.21
CA ALA A 46 45.45 -25.69 7.85
C ALA A 46 44.93 -25.24 6.48
N GLN A 47 44.90 -26.12 5.49
CA GLN A 47 44.47 -25.76 4.13
C GLN A 47 42.97 -25.87 3.91
N TYR A 48 42.32 -26.87 4.52
CA TYR A 48 40.94 -27.21 4.19
C TYR A 48 39.99 -26.92 5.34
N ASP A 49 40.19 -27.54 6.50
CA ASP A 49 39.17 -27.53 7.56
C ASP A 49 39.01 -26.14 8.19
N ILE A 50 40.11 -25.50 8.60
CA ILE A 50 40.10 -24.14 9.19
C ILE A 50 39.56 -23.14 8.17
N SER A 51 40.04 -23.20 6.92
CA SER A 51 39.60 -22.28 5.87
C SER A 51 38.12 -22.45 5.51
N ALA A 52 37.60 -23.69 5.52
CA ALA A 52 36.19 -23.96 5.30
C ALA A 52 35.32 -23.38 6.42
N LEU A 53 35.72 -23.55 7.69
CA LEU A 53 35.02 -22.97 8.83
C LEU A 53 35.06 -21.44 8.81
N GLU A 54 36.20 -20.80 8.47
CA GLU A 54 36.29 -19.34 8.33
C GLU A 54 35.32 -18.81 7.27
N LYS A 55 35.23 -19.49 6.13
CA LYS A 55 34.29 -19.12 5.06
C LYS A 55 32.85 -19.24 5.53
N GLN A 56 32.51 -20.29 6.27
CA GLN A 56 31.15 -20.47 6.81
C GLN A 56 30.81 -19.45 7.90
N ILE A 57 31.73 -19.18 8.83
CA ILE A 57 31.57 -18.16 9.87
C ILE A 57 31.34 -16.80 9.22
N LYS A 58 32.21 -16.39 8.28
CA LYS A 58 32.08 -15.11 7.58
C LYS A 58 30.76 -15.01 6.82
N LYS A 59 30.33 -16.08 6.15
CA LYS A 59 29.04 -16.13 5.45
C LYS A 59 27.87 -15.88 6.39
N ASN A 60 27.86 -16.53 7.56
CA ASN A 60 26.79 -16.37 8.53
C ASN A 60 26.84 -14.99 9.22
N GLU A 61 28.02 -14.43 9.47
CA GLU A 61 28.17 -13.06 9.99
C GLU A 61 27.58 -12.02 9.01
N THR A 62 27.92 -12.13 7.72
CA THR A 62 27.30 -11.26 6.69
C THR A 62 25.79 -11.47 6.59
N ALA A 63 25.30 -12.70 6.78
CA ALA A 63 23.87 -12.97 6.76
C ALA A 63 23.12 -12.33 7.94
N VAL A 64 23.72 -12.33 9.14
CA VAL A 64 23.18 -11.65 10.33
C VAL A 64 23.10 -10.13 10.10
N GLU A 65 24.20 -9.53 9.64
CA GLU A 65 24.26 -8.08 9.36
C GLU A 65 23.20 -7.66 8.34
N GLU A 66 23.04 -8.43 7.26
CA GLU A 66 22.05 -8.15 6.23
C GLU A 66 20.61 -8.34 6.73
N CYS A 67 20.34 -9.40 7.51
CA CYS A 67 19.01 -9.61 8.08
C CYS A 67 18.63 -8.51 9.07
N TYR A 68 19.57 -8.05 9.89
CA TYR A 68 19.37 -6.92 10.79
C TYR A 68 19.03 -5.64 10.02
N ARG A 69 19.81 -5.31 8.99
CA ARG A 69 19.56 -4.15 8.11
C ARG A 69 18.16 -4.19 7.48
N VAL A 70 17.79 -5.35 6.93
CA VAL A 70 16.47 -5.54 6.31
C VAL A 70 15.33 -5.45 7.34
N GLY A 71 15.54 -5.98 8.55
CA GLY A 71 14.59 -5.85 9.66
C GLY A 71 14.33 -4.39 10.02
N GLU A 72 15.38 -3.58 10.20
CA GLU A 72 15.23 -2.15 10.47
C GLU A 72 14.48 -1.41 9.35
N GLU A 73 14.79 -1.71 8.08
CA GLU A 73 14.11 -1.12 6.93
C GLU A 73 12.63 -1.48 6.88
N ALA A 74 12.28 -2.73 7.21
CA ALA A 74 10.90 -3.19 7.28
C ALA A 74 10.13 -2.43 8.39
N THR A 75 10.72 -2.28 9.57
CA THR A 75 10.11 -1.53 10.69
C THR A 75 9.91 -0.06 10.35
N LYS A 76 10.92 0.60 9.74
CA LYS A 76 10.78 1.99 9.26
C LYS A 76 9.68 2.14 8.21
N THR A 77 9.56 1.15 7.32
CA THR A 77 8.51 1.12 6.29
C THR A 77 7.13 0.99 6.91
N MET A 78 6.96 0.08 7.87
CA MET A 78 5.71 -0.10 8.60
C MET A 78 5.27 1.19 9.30
N GLN A 79 6.19 1.87 10.01
CA GLN A 79 5.87 3.13 10.68
C GLN A 79 5.44 4.21 9.67
N LYS A 80 6.19 4.38 8.58
CA LYS A 80 5.87 5.37 7.54
C LYS A 80 4.49 5.12 6.90
N LEU A 81 4.12 3.86 6.69
CA LEU A 81 2.81 3.50 6.14
C LEU A 81 1.70 3.73 7.17
N SER A 82 1.94 3.39 8.43
CA SER A 82 1.03 3.67 9.54
C SER A 82 0.74 5.17 9.67
N ASP A 83 1.77 6.01 9.62
CA ASP A 83 1.64 7.46 9.71
C ASP A 83 0.86 8.04 8.51
N LYS A 84 1.11 7.53 7.30
CA LYS A 84 0.36 7.91 6.09
C LYS A 84 -1.11 7.53 6.19
N ARG A 85 -1.41 6.31 6.66
CA ARG A 85 -2.78 5.86 6.86
C ARG A 85 -3.49 6.73 7.90
N ALA A 86 -2.85 6.99 9.04
CA ALA A 86 -3.40 7.87 10.07
C ALA A 86 -3.63 9.30 9.57
N ALA A 87 -2.72 9.85 8.77
CA ALA A 87 -2.86 11.15 8.15
C ALA A 87 -4.06 11.19 7.19
N MET A 88 -4.23 10.17 6.34
CA MET A 88 -5.36 10.04 5.44
C MET A 88 -6.68 9.93 6.20
N LEU A 89 -6.80 9.03 7.18
CA LEU A 89 -8.01 8.91 7.99
C LEU A 89 -8.38 10.23 8.67
N LYS A 90 -7.39 10.95 9.20
CA LYS A 90 -7.59 12.27 9.81
C LYS A 90 -8.03 13.32 8.78
N GLU A 91 -7.38 13.36 7.62
CA GLU A 91 -7.70 14.32 6.56
C GLU A 91 -9.15 14.18 6.11
N TYR A 92 -9.61 12.94 5.90
CA TYR A 92 -10.96 12.64 5.46
C TYR A 92 -11.99 12.56 6.58
N GLN A 93 -11.58 12.77 7.84
CA GLN A 93 -12.42 12.69 9.05
C GLN A 93 -13.10 11.33 9.20
N LEU A 94 -12.35 10.27 8.92
CA LEU A 94 -12.79 8.88 9.02
C LEU A 94 -12.49 8.35 10.43
N GLU A 95 -13.54 8.05 11.18
CA GLU A 95 -13.47 7.46 12.51
C GLU A 95 -13.60 5.93 12.39
N VAL A 96 -12.44 5.28 12.34
CA VAL A 96 -12.33 3.81 12.29
C VAL A 96 -12.23 3.27 13.71
N GLU A 97 -13.19 2.43 14.10
CA GLU A 97 -13.16 1.75 15.39
C GLU A 97 -12.01 0.73 15.43
N ALA A 98 -11.32 0.65 16.56
CA ALA A 98 -10.22 -0.28 16.73
C ALA A 98 -10.76 -1.73 16.84
N GLY A 99 -10.52 -2.56 15.82
CA GLY A 99 -10.60 -4.02 15.94
C GLY A 99 -11.64 -4.78 15.10
N GLY A 100 -12.18 -4.21 14.02
CA GLY A 100 -13.02 -4.96 13.06
C GLY A 100 -12.50 -4.86 11.62
N GLU A 101 -12.44 -5.99 10.91
CA GLU A 101 -12.10 -6.06 9.47
C GLU A 101 -13.05 -5.20 8.60
N SER A 102 -14.24 -4.83 9.11
CA SER A 102 -15.22 -3.96 8.47
C SER A 102 -15.13 -2.48 8.88
N GLY A 103 -14.09 -2.08 9.63
CA GLY A 103 -14.01 -0.77 10.26
C GLY A 103 -13.92 0.40 9.28
N VAL A 104 -13.21 0.23 8.16
CA VAL A 104 -13.03 1.28 7.14
C VAL A 104 -14.29 1.48 6.31
N VAL A 105 -14.90 0.39 5.83
CA VAL A 105 -16.16 0.42 5.07
C VAL A 105 -17.23 1.20 5.84
N GLY A 106 -17.49 0.78 7.08
CA GLY A 106 -18.49 1.44 7.92
C GLY A 106 -18.13 2.90 8.28
N ALA A 107 -16.84 3.24 8.38
CA ALA A 107 -16.41 4.62 8.58
C ALA A 107 -16.65 5.50 7.34
N VAL A 108 -16.41 4.95 6.15
CA VAL A 108 -16.70 5.63 4.87
C VAL A 108 -18.21 5.80 4.71
N ASP A 109 -19.01 4.77 4.99
CA ASP A 109 -20.49 4.84 4.94
C ASP A 109 -21.02 5.97 5.80
N ARG A 110 -20.64 5.99 7.08
CA ARG A 110 -21.04 7.05 8.01
C ARG A 110 -20.57 8.43 7.56
N ARG A 111 -19.42 8.53 6.88
CA ARG A 111 -18.90 9.80 6.37
C ARG A 111 -19.66 10.28 5.13
N VAL A 112 -20.10 9.36 4.28
CA VAL A 112 -20.98 9.60 3.13
C VAL A 112 -22.35 10.08 3.62
N ASP A 113 -22.95 9.39 4.58
CA ASP A 113 -24.26 9.78 5.15
C ASP A 113 -24.19 11.18 5.77
N ARG A 114 -23.13 11.44 6.56
CA ARG A 114 -22.90 12.76 7.14
C ARG A 114 -22.75 13.84 6.07
N ALA A 115 -22.01 13.58 5.00
CA ALA A 115 -21.87 14.52 3.89
C ALA A 115 -23.23 14.83 3.25
N CYS A 116 -24.03 13.80 2.95
CA CYS A 116 -25.34 13.94 2.34
C CYS A 116 -26.28 14.79 3.21
N ALA A 117 -26.28 14.56 4.53
CA ALA A 117 -27.03 15.35 5.48
C ALA A 117 -26.55 16.81 5.54
N THR A 118 -25.23 17.05 5.55
CA THR A 118 -24.65 18.41 5.52
C THR A 118 -25.07 19.18 4.27
N LEU A 119 -24.97 18.57 3.08
CA LEU A 119 -25.34 19.22 1.83
C LEU A 119 -26.84 19.53 1.78
N SER A 120 -27.69 18.57 2.14
CA SER A 120 -29.14 18.72 2.16
C SER A 120 -29.60 19.80 3.15
N THR A 121 -28.94 19.88 4.32
CA THR A 121 -29.19 20.93 5.32
C THR A 121 -28.79 22.30 4.78
N ALA A 122 -27.59 22.44 4.23
CA ALA A 122 -27.11 23.71 3.70
C ALA A 122 -27.99 24.25 2.55
N PHE A 123 -28.47 23.37 1.67
CA PHE A 123 -29.38 23.76 0.60
C PHE A 123 -30.75 24.19 1.10
N LYS A 124 -31.32 23.46 2.07
CA LYS A 124 -32.58 23.84 2.70
C LYS A 124 -32.46 25.20 3.42
N GLU A 125 -31.37 25.42 4.16
CA GLU A 125 -31.09 26.69 4.83
C GLU A 125 -30.93 27.84 3.82
N TYR A 126 -30.24 27.60 2.71
CA TYR A 126 -30.16 28.55 1.60
C TYR A 126 -31.54 28.84 0.98
N ALA A 127 -32.36 27.83 0.76
CA ALA A 127 -33.70 28.02 0.19
C ALA A 127 -34.57 28.91 1.09
N HIS A 128 -34.53 28.65 2.40
CA HIS A 128 -35.22 29.43 3.41
C HIS A 128 -34.69 30.88 3.51
N ALA A 129 -33.35 31.06 3.55
CA ALA A 129 -32.75 32.36 3.83
C ALA A 129 -32.54 33.25 2.61
N GLN A 130 -32.29 32.68 1.42
CA GLN A 130 -31.78 33.40 0.25
C GLN A 130 -32.69 33.26 -0.98
N ALA A 131 -33.18 32.06 -1.28
CA ALA A 131 -33.94 31.82 -2.51
C ALA A 131 -35.30 32.53 -2.52
N GLY A 132 -36.01 32.58 -1.38
CA GLY A 132 -37.27 33.32 -1.25
C GLY A 132 -37.14 34.83 -1.51
N PRO A 133 -36.21 35.54 -0.84
CA PRO A 133 -35.91 36.94 -1.14
C PRO A 133 -35.48 37.18 -2.59
N PHE A 134 -34.63 36.29 -3.15
CA PHE A 134 -34.21 36.39 -4.54
C PHE A 134 -35.39 36.23 -5.52
N LYS A 135 -36.29 35.26 -5.29
CA LYS A 135 -37.52 35.07 -6.06
C LYS A 135 -38.34 36.36 -6.13
N ALA A 136 -38.57 37.01 -4.99
CA ALA A 136 -39.33 38.26 -4.94
C ALA A 136 -38.67 39.37 -5.78
N HIS A 137 -37.33 39.51 -5.68
CA HIS A 137 -36.57 40.47 -6.46
C HIS A 137 -36.61 40.16 -7.97
N TYR A 138 -36.41 38.90 -8.34
CA TYR A 138 -36.38 38.42 -9.73
C TYR A 138 -37.72 38.66 -10.43
N ASN A 139 -38.83 38.29 -9.79
CA ASN A 139 -40.17 38.49 -10.33
C ASN A 139 -40.51 39.97 -10.46
N ALA A 140 -40.25 40.80 -9.45
CA ALA A 140 -40.49 42.25 -9.52
C ALA A 140 -39.68 42.91 -10.65
N LEU A 141 -38.46 42.42 -10.90
CA LEU A 141 -37.62 42.93 -11.97
C LEU A 141 -38.16 42.56 -13.36
N LEU A 142 -38.55 41.30 -13.57
CA LEU A 142 -39.10 40.86 -14.85
C LEU A 142 -40.48 41.45 -15.12
N GLU A 143 -41.32 41.62 -14.11
CA GLU A 143 -42.59 42.34 -14.25
C GLU A 143 -42.36 43.78 -14.75
N ARG A 144 -41.32 44.46 -14.24
CA ARG A 144 -40.97 45.82 -14.69
C ARG A 144 -40.34 45.88 -16.07
N THR A 145 -39.55 44.89 -16.46
CA THR A 145 -38.68 44.96 -17.66
C THR A 145 -39.18 44.15 -18.85
N ALA A 146 -40.03 43.15 -18.61
CA ALA A 146 -40.58 42.24 -19.60
C ALA A 146 -42.06 41.93 -19.31
N ALA A 147 -42.83 42.97 -18.97
CA ALA A 147 -44.25 42.84 -18.64
C ALA A 147 -45.03 42.09 -19.74
N GLY A 148 -45.80 41.07 -19.35
CA GLY A 148 -46.65 40.29 -20.25
C GLY A 148 -45.94 39.19 -21.04
N PHE A 149 -44.61 39.05 -20.95
CA PHE A 149 -43.87 37.94 -21.56
C PHE A 149 -43.88 36.68 -20.70
N PHE A 150 -43.89 36.85 -19.39
CA PHE A 150 -43.92 35.76 -18.41
C PHE A 150 -45.24 35.82 -17.62
N GLY A 151 -45.71 34.66 -17.15
CA GLY A 151 -46.87 34.58 -16.26
C GLY A 151 -46.65 35.27 -14.90
N ALA A 152 -47.56 35.06 -13.96
CA ALA A 152 -47.49 35.71 -12.64
C ALA A 152 -46.23 35.34 -11.82
N ASP A 153 -45.56 34.23 -12.14
CA ASP A 153 -44.34 33.77 -11.47
C ASP A 153 -43.29 33.31 -12.48
N ALA A 154 -42.45 34.24 -12.94
CA ALA A 154 -41.37 33.96 -13.88
C ALA A 154 -40.25 33.12 -13.23
N PHE A 155 -40.04 33.29 -11.92
CA PHE A 155 -39.10 32.50 -11.15
C PHE A 155 -39.49 31.02 -11.15
N ALA A 156 -40.76 30.68 -10.88
CA ALA A 156 -41.24 29.30 -10.92
C ALA A 156 -41.07 28.63 -12.30
N LEU A 157 -41.14 29.41 -13.38
CA LEU A 157 -40.93 28.92 -14.74
C LEU A 157 -39.46 28.65 -15.05
N HIS A 158 -38.55 29.54 -14.62
CA HIS A 158 -37.13 29.46 -14.96
C HIS A 158 -36.31 28.64 -13.96
N PHE A 159 -36.76 28.54 -12.72
CA PHE A 159 -36.07 27.88 -11.62
C PHE A 159 -37.02 26.92 -10.87
N PRO A 160 -37.58 25.89 -11.55
CA PRO A 160 -38.53 24.97 -10.94
C PRO A 160 -37.97 24.23 -9.70
N TRP A 161 -36.68 23.90 -9.64
CA TRP A 161 -36.07 23.21 -8.49
C TRP A 161 -35.92 24.13 -7.29
N LEU A 162 -35.46 25.36 -7.49
CA LEU A 162 -35.39 26.34 -6.42
C LEU A 162 -36.77 26.81 -5.98
N GLN A 163 -37.73 26.88 -6.91
CA GLN A 163 -39.13 27.13 -6.56
C GLN A 163 -39.67 26.06 -5.61
N ARG A 164 -39.41 24.79 -5.92
CA ARG A 164 -39.77 23.69 -5.03
C ARG A 164 -39.08 23.79 -3.67
N ALA A 165 -37.77 24.09 -3.66
CA ALA A 165 -37.02 24.25 -2.42
C ALA A 165 -37.58 25.39 -1.55
N VAL A 166 -38.06 26.49 -2.14
CA VAL A 166 -38.70 27.61 -1.43
C VAL A 166 -40.06 27.19 -0.86
N GLU A 167 -40.87 26.43 -1.60
CA GLU A 167 -42.17 25.93 -1.13
C GLU A 167 -42.05 24.96 0.04
N GLU A 168 -40.97 24.17 0.06
CA GLU A 168 -40.73 23.13 1.06
C GLU A 168 -39.75 23.57 2.16
N ALA A 169 -39.29 24.82 2.16
CA ALA A 169 -38.23 25.32 3.04
C ALA A 169 -38.50 25.09 4.54
N ASP A 170 -39.77 25.05 4.95
CA ASP A 170 -40.20 24.81 6.33
C ASP A 170 -40.39 23.32 6.68
N LEU A 171 -40.42 22.43 5.67
CA LEU A 171 -40.60 21.00 5.88
C LEU A 171 -39.32 20.34 6.40
N PRO A 172 -39.39 19.39 7.36
CA PRO A 172 -38.21 18.67 7.84
C PRO A 172 -37.54 17.85 6.71
N LEU A 173 -36.22 17.63 6.82
CA LEU A 173 -35.52 16.66 5.99
C LEU A 173 -36.03 15.24 6.34
N PRO A 174 -36.09 14.31 5.37
CA PRO A 174 -36.45 12.93 5.65
C PRO A 174 -35.41 12.27 6.58
N ASP A 175 -35.87 11.36 7.45
CA ASP A 175 -34.96 10.56 8.27
C ASP A 175 -34.12 9.65 7.38
N SER A 176 -32.79 9.80 7.45
CA SER A 176 -31.80 9.12 6.59
C SER A 176 -31.83 7.58 6.65
N SER A 177 -32.68 6.97 7.46
CA SER A 177 -32.80 5.51 7.64
C SER A 177 -33.91 4.86 6.79
N ALA A 178 -34.75 5.65 6.12
CA ALA A 178 -35.93 5.15 5.41
C ALA A 178 -35.70 4.90 3.91
N HIS A 179 -34.60 5.41 3.33
CA HIS A 179 -34.43 5.44 1.87
C HIS A 179 -33.82 4.17 1.25
N ASP A 180 -33.18 3.30 2.05
CA ASP A 180 -32.58 2.05 1.57
C ASP A 180 -33.60 0.94 1.25
N GLN A 181 -34.91 1.20 1.39
CA GLN A 181 -35.95 0.18 1.15
C GLN A 181 -36.91 0.50 0.00
N ALA A 182 -36.78 1.66 -0.67
CA ALA A 182 -37.83 2.14 -1.58
C ALA A 182 -37.50 2.10 -3.08
N GLU A 183 -36.26 1.78 -3.49
CA GLU A 183 -35.87 1.76 -4.91
C GLU A 183 -35.55 0.36 -5.47
N ASP A 184 -35.60 -0.70 -4.66
CA ASP A 184 -35.33 -2.08 -5.14
C ASP A 184 -36.56 -2.76 -5.79
N ASP A 185 -37.74 -2.12 -5.76
CA ASP A 185 -39.01 -2.69 -6.25
C ASP A 185 -39.55 -2.04 -7.55
N ALA A 186 -38.77 -1.18 -8.22
CA ALA A 186 -39.15 -0.58 -9.50
C ALA A 186 -38.31 -1.12 -10.67
N GLU A 187 -38.85 -2.16 -11.32
CA GLU A 187 -38.62 -2.54 -12.72
C GLU A 187 -37.22 -3.06 -13.14
N ALA A 188 -36.80 -4.18 -12.55
CA ALA A 188 -35.96 -5.15 -13.27
C ALA A 188 -36.80 -5.92 -14.32
N SER A 189 -37.10 -5.29 -15.46
CA SER A 189 -37.65 -5.96 -16.65
C SER A 189 -37.11 -5.40 -17.96
N GLY A 190 -35.82 -5.04 -17.97
CA GLY A 190 -35.01 -4.91 -19.18
C GLY A 190 -34.18 -6.18 -19.42
N PRO A 191 -33.73 -6.46 -20.66
CA PRO A 191 -32.89 -7.62 -20.93
C PRO A 191 -31.58 -7.51 -20.14
N GLN A 192 -31.44 -8.37 -19.15
CA GLN A 192 -30.28 -8.45 -18.28
C GLN A 192 -29.11 -8.97 -19.11
N ILE A 193 -28.11 -8.10 -19.35
CA ILE A 193 -26.86 -8.53 -19.98
C ILE A 193 -26.05 -9.21 -18.88
N ASP A 194 -25.98 -10.54 -18.98
CA ASP A 194 -25.14 -11.41 -18.19
C ASP A 194 -23.67 -11.18 -18.56
N TRP A 195 -22.96 -10.46 -17.71
CA TRP A 195 -21.50 -10.36 -17.77
C TRP A 195 -20.92 -11.51 -16.95
N GLY A 196 -21.10 -12.73 -17.46
CA GLY A 196 -20.68 -13.95 -16.78
C GLY A 196 -19.21 -13.89 -16.36
N ASP A 197 -18.99 -13.89 -15.04
CA ASP A 197 -17.76 -14.37 -14.42
C ASP A 197 -17.94 -15.87 -14.23
N ASP A 198 -17.35 -16.66 -15.12
CA ASP A 198 -16.91 -18.02 -14.79
C ASP A 198 -15.56 -18.24 -15.49
N GLU A 199 -14.53 -18.44 -14.67
CA GLU A 199 -13.20 -18.82 -15.09
C GLU A 199 -13.19 -20.20 -15.79
N ASP A 200 -12.33 -20.32 -16.80
CA ASP A 200 -11.75 -21.54 -17.36
C ASP A 200 -12.68 -22.66 -17.89
N VAL A 201 -12.85 -22.74 -19.22
CA VAL A 201 -12.63 -23.99 -19.97
C VAL A 201 -12.22 -23.69 -21.43
N PHE A 202 -11.01 -24.12 -21.80
CA PHE A 202 -10.64 -24.39 -23.20
C PHE A 202 -11.60 -25.40 -23.83
N ALA A 203 -12.36 -25.00 -24.85
CA ALA A 203 -12.93 -25.92 -25.83
C ALA A 203 -13.10 -25.22 -27.18
N GLU A 204 -12.34 -25.67 -28.18
CA GLU A 204 -12.56 -25.40 -29.59
C GLU A 204 -13.96 -25.90 -30.01
N GLY A 205 -14.71 -25.12 -30.79
CA GLY A 205 -15.99 -25.58 -31.33
C GLY A 205 -16.81 -24.53 -32.09
N GLU A 206 -16.61 -24.53 -33.42
CA GLU A 206 -17.57 -24.21 -34.49
C GLU A 206 -18.56 -23.03 -34.38
N VAL A 207 -18.27 -22.05 -35.25
CA VAL A 207 -19.12 -21.07 -35.92
C VAL A 207 -20.58 -21.52 -36.16
N GLY A 208 -21.53 -20.75 -35.64
CA GLY A 208 -22.97 -20.87 -35.94
C GLY A 208 -23.67 -19.51 -35.93
N ALA A 209 -23.89 -18.98 -37.14
CA ALA A 209 -24.44 -17.67 -37.48
C ALA A 209 -25.76 -17.24 -36.80
N ALA A 210 -25.80 -16.01 -36.30
CA ALA A 210 -26.98 -15.14 -36.38
C ALA A 210 -26.60 -13.65 -36.21
N ALA A 211 -26.71 -12.89 -37.31
CA ALA A 211 -26.89 -11.44 -37.40
C ALA A 211 -26.23 -10.54 -36.33
N ALA A 212 -24.91 -10.36 -36.43
CA ALA A 212 -24.25 -9.23 -35.80
C ALA A 212 -24.55 -7.94 -36.57
N THR A 213 -25.54 -7.16 -36.11
CA THR A 213 -25.52 -5.71 -36.29
C THR A 213 -24.26 -5.20 -35.60
N ALA A 214 -23.22 -4.97 -36.39
CA ALA A 214 -21.97 -4.41 -35.92
C ALA A 214 -22.25 -3.01 -35.37
N VAL A 215 -22.33 -2.89 -34.04
CA VAL A 215 -22.26 -1.61 -33.34
C VAL A 215 -20.80 -1.19 -33.38
N GLN A 216 -20.49 -0.23 -34.25
CA GLN A 216 -19.19 0.40 -34.32
C GLN A 216 -19.07 1.36 -33.12
N ILE A 217 -18.38 0.93 -32.07
CA ILE A 217 -18.04 1.79 -30.93
C ILE A 217 -16.75 2.53 -31.29
N ASN A 218 -16.85 3.82 -31.60
CA ASN A 218 -15.70 4.70 -31.72
C ASN A 218 -15.23 5.10 -30.31
N TRP A 219 -13.99 4.77 -29.97
CA TRP A 219 -13.32 5.12 -28.72
C TRP A 219 -12.49 6.41 -28.86
N ASP A 220 -13.02 7.42 -29.54
CA ASP A 220 -12.41 8.75 -29.50
C ASP A 220 -12.88 9.42 -28.21
N ALA A 221 -12.09 9.20 -27.17
CA ALA A 221 -12.30 9.62 -25.79
C ALA A 221 -11.87 11.07 -25.54
N ASP A 222 -12.46 12.00 -26.27
CA ASP A 222 -12.44 13.42 -25.93
C ASP A 222 -13.90 13.89 -25.96
N GLU A 223 -14.44 14.26 -24.78
CA GLU A 223 -15.82 14.74 -24.55
C GLU A 223 -16.92 13.67 -24.43
N MET A 224 -16.89 12.89 -23.33
CA MET A 224 -18.16 12.43 -22.74
C MET A 224 -18.82 13.60 -22.01
N GLU A 225 -19.41 14.53 -22.77
CA GLU A 225 -20.46 15.37 -22.23
C GLU A 225 -21.67 14.47 -21.97
N ALA A 226 -22.00 14.29 -20.69
CA ALA A 226 -23.28 13.74 -20.28
C ALA A 226 -24.38 14.64 -20.87
N ARG A 227 -24.96 14.22 -21.99
CA ARG A 227 -26.18 14.87 -22.49
C ARG A 227 -27.24 14.70 -21.40
N PRO A 228 -27.85 15.78 -20.89
CA PRO A 228 -28.95 15.65 -19.97
C PRO A 228 -30.08 14.90 -20.69
N GLU A 229 -30.46 13.74 -20.16
CA GLU A 229 -31.69 13.06 -20.57
C GLU A 229 -32.86 14.06 -20.46
N GLU A 230 -33.74 14.06 -21.45
CA GLU A 230 -34.91 14.92 -21.49
C GLU A 230 -35.81 14.67 -20.27
N GLY A 231 -35.63 15.48 -19.24
CA GLY A 231 -36.64 15.90 -18.27
C GLY A 231 -37.37 14.80 -17.50
N GLU A 232 -36.70 14.14 -16.55
CA GLU A 232 -37.41 13.69 -15.36
C GLU A 232 -37.85 14.93 -14.56
N GLY A 233 -39.15 14.99 -14.25
CA GLY A 233 -39.75 16.11 -13.54
C GLY A 233 -39.25 16.22 -12.09
N LEU A 234 -39.63 17.32 -11.42
CA LEU A 234 -39.39 17.50 -9.99
C LEU A 234 -39.82 16.26 -9.19
N PRO A 235 -39.09 15.91 -8.11
CA PRO A 235 -39.48 14.79 -7.26
C PRO A 235 -40.91 14.98 -6.71
N PRO A 236 -41.63 13.88 -6.44
CA PRO A 236 -42.99 13.95 -5.91
C PRO A 236 -43.00 14.66 -4.53
N CYS A 237 -43.89 15.63 -4.36
CA CYS A 237 -44.10 16.30 -3.08
C CYS A 237 -45.10 15.49 -2.25
N ASN A 238 -44.70 15.04 -1.06
CA ASN A 238 -45.62 14.41 -0.10
C ASN A 238 -46.21 15.43 0.90
N GLY A 239 -45.75 16.69 0.88
CA GLY A 239 -46.16 17.77 1.78
C GLY A 239 -45.74 17.59 3.24
N GLN A 240 -44.93 16.58 3.54
CA GLN A 240 -44.49 16.23 4.90
C GLN A 240 -42.98 16.42 5.08
N HIS A 241 -42.20 16.17 4.03
CA HIS A 241 -40.75 16.24 4.04
C HIS A 241 -40.23 17.05 2.86
N PHE A 242 -39.03 17.58 3.01
CA PHE A 242 -38.27 18.20 1.92
C PHE A 242 -37.95 17.13 0.86
N SER A 243 -38.41 17.35 -0.37
CA SER A 243 -38.42 16.35 -1.44
C SER A 243 -37.11 16.28 -2.23
N ILE A 244 -36.30 17.34 -2.21
CA ILE A 244 -35.04 17.39 -2.97
C ILE A 244 -33.92 16.76 -2.14
N ASP A 245 -33.55 15.53 -2.49
CA ASP A 245 -32.38 14.86 -1.93
C ASP A 245 -31.11 15.17 -2.75
N LEU A 246 -30.13 15.86 -2.14
CA LEU A 246 -28.86 16.20 -2.79
C LEU A 246 -27.82 15.08 -2.81
N SER A 247 -28.12 13.97 -2.13
CA SER A 247 -27.33 12.76 -2.26
C SER A 247 -27.48 12.15 -3.66
N LEU A 248 -28.67 12.27 -4.25
CA LEU A 248 -28.97 11.83 -5.60
C LEU A 248 -28.30 12.74 -6.65
N ALA A 249 -27.53 12.15 -7.56
CA ALA A 249 -26.80 12.90 -8.58
C ALA A 249 -27.72 13.68 -9.50
N LYS A 250 -28.87 13.11 -9.85
CA LYS A 250 -29.88 13.74 -10.71
C LYS A 250 -30.35 15.07 -10.13
N HIS A 251 -30.81 15.06 -8.88
CA HIS A 251 -31.27 16.26 -8.18
C HIS A 251 -30.17 17.31 -8.06
N ARG A 252 -28.96 16.89 -7.69
CA ARG A 252 -27.81 17.77 -7.51
C ARG A 252 -27.43 18.49 -8.81
N VAL A 253 -27.44 17.80 -9.95
CA VAL A 253 -27.12 18.41 -11.26
C VAL A 253 -28.14 19.50 -11.63
N SER A 254 -29.43 19.25 -11.45
CA SER A 254 -30.47 20.23 -11.76
C SER A 254 -30.39 21.45 -10.85
N VAL A 255 -30.16 21.25 -9.54
CA VAL A 255 -29.96 22.35 -8.59
C VAL A 255 -28.72 23.16 -8.93
N LEU A 256 -27.59 22.53 -9.27
CA LEU A 256 -26.36 23.22 -9.66
C LEU A 256 -26.56 24.08 -10.91
N ALA A 257 -27.30 23.58 -11.90
CA ALA A 257 -27.61 24.34 -13.12
C ALA A 257 -28.42 25.61 -12.81
N GLU A 258 -29.44 25.51 -11.95
CA GLU A 258 -30.24 26.66 -11.53
C GLU A 258 -29.44 27.67 -10.69
N LEU A 259 -28.61 27.20 -9.75
CA LEU A 259 -27.72 28.06 -8.97
C LEU A 259 -26.72 28.80 -9.87
N GLN A 260 -26.14 28.12 -10.86
CA GLN A 260 -25.24 28.75 -11.83
C GLN A 260 -25.95 29.84 -12.64
N ALA A 261 -27.18 29.59 -13.08
CA ALA A 261 -27.98 30.59 -13.77
C ALA A 261 -28.29 31.81 -12.89
N ILE A 262 -28.57 31.62 -11.59
CA ILE A 262 -28.70 32.73 -10.63
C ILE A 262 -27.39 33.51 -10.50
N VAL A 263 -26.25 32.82 -10.37
CA VAL A 263 -24.93 33.48 -10.28
C VAL A 263 -24.67 34.32 -11.53
N CYS A 264 -24.91 33.78 -12.72
CA CYS A 264 -24.78 34.52 -13.98
C CYS A 264 -25.68 35.76 -14.00
N PHE A 265 -26.96 35.60 -13.67
CA PHE A 265 -27.91 36.71 -13.60
C PHE A 265 -27.47 37.79 -12.59
N CYS A 266 -27.09 37.38 -11.37
CA CYS A 266 -26.63 38.28 -10.33
C CYS A 266 -25.36 39.03 -10.75
N ARG A 267 -24.39 38.36 -11.39
CA ARG A 267 -23.15 39.00 -11.89
C ARG A 267 -23.44 40.05 -12.97
N GLU A 268 -24.28 39.73 -13.94
CA GLU A 268 -24.69 40.68 -14.98
C GLU A 268 -25.46 41.87 -14.40
N ARG A 269 -26.32 41.60 -13.41
CA ARG A 269 -27.12 42.64 -12.76
C ARG A 269 -26.34 43.49 -11.78
N ASN A 270 -25.38 42.94 -11.05
CA ASN A 270 -24.52 43.67 -10.12
C ASN A 270 -23.75 44.82 -10.78
N ALA A 271 -23.50 44.74 -12.10
CA ALA A 271 -22.93 45.85 -12.88
C ALA A 271 -23.87 47.07 -13.00
N ILE A 272 -25.17 46.90 -12.71
CA ILE A 272 -26.23 47.90 -12.90
C ILE A 272 -26.94 48.21 -11.58
N GLN A 273 -27.20 47.19 -10.76
CA GLN A 273 -27.90 47.26 -9.48
C GLN A 273 -27.40 46.13 -8.59
N GLN A 274 -26.99 46.45 -7.36
CA GLN A 274 -26.50 45.45 -6.41
C GLN A 274 -27.62 44.47 -6.02
N VAL A 275 -27.36 43.18 -6.23
CA VAL A 275 -28.17 42.03 -5.86
C VAL A 275 -27.34 41.20 -4.87
N ASP A 276 -27.71 41.26 -3.59
CA ASP A 276 -26.94 40.66 -2.49
C ASP A 276 -26.97 39.11 -2.46
N ALA A 277 -27.67 38.47 -3.40
CA ALA A 277 -27.76 37.01 -3.50
C ALA A 277 -26.54 36.33 -4.15
N CYS A 278 -25.65 37.08 -4.81
CA CYS A 278 -24.53 36.49 -5.58
C CYS A 278 -23.56 35.67 -4.71
N GLY A 279 -23.08 36.24 -3.59
CA GLY A 279 -22.10 35.60 -2.71
C GLY A 279 -22.62 34.29 -2.09
N PRO A 280 -23.77 34.31 -1.38
CA PRO A 280 -24.33 33.09 -0.78
C PRO A 280 -24.64 31.99 -1.80
N THR A 281 -25.03 32.36 -3.03
CA THR A 281 -25.30 31.38 -4.10
C THR A 281 -24.00 30.75 -4.62
N GLU A 282 -22.92 31.53 -4.76
CA GLU A 282 -21.60 31.02 -5.14
C GLU A 282 -21.02 30.08 -4.07
N GLU A 283 -21.19 30.41 -2.79
CA GLU A 283 -20.77 29.59 -1.66
C GLU A 283 -21.50 28.23 -1.65
N LEU A 284 -22.82 28.24 -1.81
CA LEU A 284 -23.61 27.01 -1.90
C LEU A 284 -23.23 26.20 -3.15
N TYR A 285 -23.07 26.85 -4.30
CA TYR A 285 -22.65 26.19 -5.53
C TYR A 285 -21.31 25.47 -5.31
N ALA A 286 -20.32 26.15 -4.75
CA ALA A 286 -19.00 25.56 -4.46
C ALA A 286 -19.11 24.39 -3.47
N LEU A 287 -19.95 24.52 -2.44
CA LEU A 287 -20.22 23.45 -1.48
C LEU A 287 -20.84 22.22 -2.15
N LEU A 288 -21.77 22.39 -3.10
CA LEU A 288 -22.44 21.29 -3.79
C LEU A 288 -21.62 20.68 -4.93
N SER A 289 -20.64 21.41 -5.49
CA SER A 289 -19.89 20.97 -6.66
C SER A 289 -18.50 20.42 -6.35
N VAL A 290 -17.67 21.17 -5.62
CA VAL A 290 -16.22 20.92 -5.51
C VAL A 290 -15.74 20.63 -4.09
N SER A 291 -16.63 20.70 -3.10
CA SER A 291 -16.27 20.39 -1.73
C SER A 291 -15.97 18.91 -1.52
N ARG A 292 -15.34 18.61 -0.38
CA ARG A 292 -15.11 17.24 0.08
C ARG A 292 -16.44 16.56 0.42
N GLU A 293 -17.42 17.31 0.90
CA GLU A 293 -18.78 16.83 1.15
C GLU A 293 -19.45 16.40 -0.17
N ALA A 294 -19.27 17.14 -1.25
CA ALA A 294 -19.75 16.78 -2.58
C ALA A 294 -19.02 15.56 -3.17
N GLU A 295 -17.74 15.39 -2.86
CA GLU A 295 -16.99 14.16 -3.19
C GLU A 295 -17.59 12.94 -2.49
N PHE A 296 -17.81 13.01 -1.17
CA PHE A 296 -18.43 11.93 -0.40
C PHE A 296 -19.88 11.66 -0.81
N ALA A 297 -20.69 12.70 -1.06
CA ALA A 297 -22.07 12.50 -1.50
C ALA A 297 -22.14 11.76 -2.85
N ARG A 298 -21.18 12.01 -3.77
CA ARG A 298 -21.08 11.25 -5.03
C ARG A 298 -20.77 9.77 -4.82
N MET A 299 -20.07 9.41 -3.75
CA MET A 299 -19.76 8.01 -3.42
C MET A 299 -21.01 7.22 -2.98
N LYS A 300 -22.13 7.89 -2.63
CA LYS A 300 -23.38 7.19 -2.27
C LYS A 300 -23.93 6.34 -3.42
N GLU A 301 -23.96 6.89 -4.63
CA GLU A 301 -24.47 6.19 -5.83
C GLU A 301 -23.35 5.57 -6.68
N ASN A 302 -22.10 6.02 -6.50
CA ASN A 302 -20.96 5.51 -7.26
C ASN A 302 -20.13 4.53 -6.45
N PHE A 303 -20.59 3.28 -6.41
CA PHE A 303 -19.92 2.16 -5.72
C PHE A 303 -18.45 2.01 -6.14
N ARG A 304 -18.12 2.17 -7.43
CA ARG A 304 -16.73 2.06 -7.89
C ARG A 304 -15.80 3.10 -7.27
N SER A 305 -16.28 4.34 -7.14
CA SER A 305 -15.48 5.41 -6.52
C SER A 305 -15.28 5.19 -5.02
N LYS A 306 -16.32 4.65 -4.36
CA LYS A 306 -16.32 4.31 -2.95
C LYS A 306 -15.37 3.14 -2.67
N ASP A 307 -15.47 2.07 -3.44
CA ASP A 307 -14.61 0.88 -3.33
C ASP A 307 -13.16 1.24 -3.62
N ALA A 308 -12.89 2.04 -4.66
CA ALA A 308 -11.53 2.50 -4.97
C ALA A 308 -10.91 3.30 -3.83
N PHE A 309 -11.71 4.10 -3.11
CA PHE A 309 -11.26 4.87 -1.95
C PHE A 309 -11.00 3.97 -0.74
N ILE A 310 -11.89 3.01 -0.47
CA ILE A 310 -11.70 1.99 0.58
C ILE A 310 -10.42 1.18 0.31
N ASP A 311 -10.26 0.67 -0.92
CA ASP A 311 -9.08 -0.07 -1.36
C ASP A 311 -7.79 0.75 -1.21
N GLN A 312 -7.85 2.06 -1.39
CA GLN A 312 -6.69 2.93 -1.20
C GLN A 312 -6.27 2.96 0.28
N ILE A 313 -7.22 2.96 1.20
CA ILE A 313 -6.96 2.94 2.64
C ILE A 313 -6.43 1.56 3.06
N ASP A 314 -7.05 0.48 2.57
CA ASP A 314 -6.70 -0.90 2.94
C ASP A 314 -5.36 -1.35 2.33
N ARG A 315 -4.97 -0.75 1.19
CA ARG A 315 -3.62 -0.93 0.63
C ARG A 315 -2.51 -0.59 1.63
N PHE A 316 -2.71 0.37 2.54
CA PHE A 316 -1.73 0.64 3.59
C PHE A 316 -1.59 -0.53 4.56
N GLU A 317 -2.70 -1.15 4.98
CA GLU A 317 -2.67 -2.31 5.89
C GLU A 317 -2.03 -3.52 5.22
N HIS A 318 -2.38 -3.78 3.95
CA HIS A 318 -1.76 -4.86 3.19
C HIS A 318 -0.24 -4.66 3.05
N GLN A 319 0.21 -3.45 2.71
CA GLN A 319 1.65 -3.13 2.61
C GLN A 319 2.36 -3.24 3.97
N MET A 320 1.70 -2.83 5.06
CA MET A 320 2.22 -3.02 6.42
C MET A 320 2.34 -4.50 6.78
N MET A 321 1.36 -5.33 6.41
CA MET A 321 1.41 -6.78 6.62
C MET A 321 2.58 -7.42 5.85
N VAL A 322 2.79 -7.04 4.59
CA VAL A 322 3.93 -7.51 3.79
C VAL A 322 5.26 -7.13 4.44
N ALA A 323 5.39 -5.88 4.89
CA ALA A 323 6.59 -5.43 5.60
C ALA A 323 6.80 -6.18 6.93
N LYS A 324 5.73 -6.45 7.68
CA LYS A 324 5.75 -7.26 8.91
C LYS A 324 6.21 -8.69 8.63
N ASN A 325 5.67 -9.34 7.60
CA ASN A 325 6.07 -10.69 7.22
C ASN A 325 7.53 -10.74 6.77
N ARG A 326 8.00 -9.71 6.07
CA ARG A 326 9.42 -9.55 5.73
C ARG A 326 10.29 -9.44 6.97
N HIS A 327 9.90 -8.63 7.97
CA HIS A 327 10.60 -8.54 9.24
C HIS A 327 10.71 -9.90 9.93
N VAL A 328 9.57 -10.57 10.16
CA VAL A 328 9.51 -11.89 10.83
C VAL A 328 10.36 -12.93 10.10
N THR A 329 10.31 -12.96 8.77
CA THR A 329 11.11 -13.89 7.97
C THR A 329 12.62 -13.66 8.14
N HIS A 330 13.05 -12.39 8.17
CA HIS A 330 14.46 -12.06 8.35
C HIS A 330 14.92 -12.22 9.80
N GLU A 331 14.05 -12.01 10.78
CA GLU A 331 14.31 -12.31 12.18
C GLU A 331 14.56 -13.81 12.41
N ALA A 332 13.72 -14.67 11.80
CA ALA A 332 13.94 -16.12 11.84
C ALA A 332 15.27 -16.53 11.18
N LYS A 333 15.58 -15.98 10.01
CA LYS A 333 16.86 -16.24 9.32
C LYS A 333 18.07 -15.75 10.12
N MET A 334 17.94 -14.61 10.80
CA MET A 334 18.98 -14.07 11.67
C MET A 334 19.22 -15.03 12.84
N HIS A 335 18.15 -15.48 13.51
CA HIS A 335 18.25 -16.45 14.60
C HIS A 335 18.92 -17.77 14.14
N ASP A 336 18.56 -18.28 12.96
CA ASP A 336 19.20 -19.48 12.41
C ASP A 336 20.70 -19.27 12.14
N ALA A 337 21.08 -18.12 11.58
CA ALA A 337 22.48 -17.79 11.33
C ALA A 337 23.28 -17.60 12.63
N GLU A 338 22.69 -16.99 13.65
CA GLU A 338 23.28 -16.85 14.98
C GLU A 338 23.46 -18.22 15.67
N ALA A 339 22.46 -19.11 15.56
CA ALA A 339 22.53 -20.46 16.09
C ALA A 339 23.65 -21.28 15.41
N GLU A 340 23.84 -21.13 14.10
CA GLU A 340 24.95 -21.75 13.38
C GLU A 340 26.31 -21.14 13.78
N LEU A 341 26.41 -19.82 13.96
CA LEU A 341 27.63 -19.19 14.49
C LEU A 341 27.99 -19.69 15.88
N ALA A 342 26.99 -19.91 16.75
CA ALA A 342 27.20 -20.46 18.08
C ALA A 342 27.75 -21.90 18.05
N LYS A 343 27.49 -22.67 16.97
CA LYS A 343 28.08 -24.01 16.76
C LYS A 343 29.47 -23.94 16.11
N LEU A 344 29.64 -23.09 15.10
CA LEU A 344 30.87 -23.01 14.30
C LEU A 344 32.03 -22.38 15.07
N ARG A 345 31.78 -21.37 15.90
CA ARG A 345 32.85 -20.67 16.65
C ARG A 345 33.60 -21.60 17.62
N PRO A 346 32.93 -22.44 18.43
CA PRO A 346 33.61 -23.46 19.24
C PRO A 346 34.39 -24.46 18.41
N GLN A 347 33.83 -24.97 17.31
CA GLN A 347 34.51 -25.93 16.42
C GLN A 347 35.79 -25.33 15.81
N TYR A 348 35.73 -24.06 15.37
CA TYR A 348 36.88 -23.34 14.88
C TYR A 348 37.97 -23.17 15.95
N ALA A 349 37.57 -22.79 17.18
CA ALA A 349 38.50 -22.66 18.30
C ALA A 349 39.16 -24.00 18.65
N GLU A 350 38.37 -25.08 18.70
CA GLU A 350 38.87 -26.43 18.97
C GLU A 350 39.86 -26.88 17.89
N LEU A 351 39.54 -26.66 16.62
CA LEU A 351 40.39 -27.03 15.50
C LEU A 351 41.73 -26.27 15.52
N ARG A 352 41.73 -24.98 15.91
CA ARG A 352 42.97 -24.22 16.13
C ARG A 352 43.83 -24.82 17.25
N VAL A 353 43.22 -25.22 18.37
CA VAL A 353 43.91 -25.89 19.47
C VAL A 353 44.47 -27.24 19.04
N GLN A 354 43.68 -28.06 18.32
CA GLN A 354 44.12 -29.35 17.79
C GLN A 354 45.28 -29.21 16.81
N MET A 355 45.24 -28.20 15.93
CA MET A 355 46.33 -27.92 14.99
C MET A 355 47.61 -27.48 15.73
N ALA A 356 47.49 -26.62 16.74
CA ALA A 356 48.63 -26.24 17.58
C ALA A 356 49.25 -27.46 18.28
N ALA A 357 48.43 -28.30 18.90
CA ALA A 357 48.88 -29.54 19.55
C ALA A 357 49.55 -30.50 18.56
N THR A 358 49.00 -30.64 17.35
CA THR A 358 49.56 -31.48 16.28
C THR A 358 50.92 -30.95 15.81
N ARG A 359 51.06 -29.63 15.66
CA ARG A 359 52.33 -28.99 15.30
C ARG A 359 53.38 -29.20 16.40
N ASP A 360 53.01 -28.96 17.65
CA ASP A 360 53.92 -29.08 18.79
C ASP A 360 54.38 -30.52 18.98
N ARG A 361 53.49 -31.49 18.74
CA ARG A 361 53.83 -32.91 18.71
C ARG A 361 54.77 -33.27 17.56
N ALA A 362 54.55 -32.72 16.36
CA ALA A 362 55.46 -32.90 15.23
C ALA A 362 56.85 -32.29 15.51
N LEU A 363 56.90 -31.09 16.11
CA LEU A 363 58.13 -30.46 16.54
C LEU A 363 58.88 -31.29 17.60
N ALA A 364 58.16 -31.90 18.55
CA ALA A 364 58.74 -32.78 19.55
C ALA A 364 59.39 -34.03 18.91
N CYS A 365 58.70 -34.70 17.97
CA CYS A 365 59.25 -35.84 17.23
C CYS A 365 60.50 -35.43 16.43
N LEU A 366 60.42 -34.30 15.70
CA LEU A 366 61.56 -33.79 14.95
C LEU A 366 62.74 -33.43 15.88
N GLY A 367 62.48 -32.83 17.05
CA GLY A 367 63.50 -32.47 18.04
C GLY A 367 64.28 -33.67 18.57
N GLN A 368 63.62 -34.83 18.73
CA GLN A 368 64.29 -36.09 19.10
C GLN A 368 65.19 -36.62 17.99
N MET A 369 64.83 -36.38 16.72
CA MET A 369 65.62 -36.78 15.56
C MET A 369 66.84 -35.86 15.33
N PHE A 370 66.77 -34.60 15.77
CA PHE A 370 67.85 -33.61 15.64
C PHE A 370 68.08 -32.83 16.95
N PRO A 371 68.67 -33.45 17.98
CA PRO A 371 68.81 -32.83 19.31
C PRO A 371 69.68 -31.56 19.32
N ASP A 372 70.67 -31.49 18.43
CA ASP A 372 71.64 -30.38 18.36
C ASP A 372 71.18 -29.24 17.44
N ARG A 373 69.96 -29.29 16.90
CA ARG A 373 69.48 -28.32 15.90
C ARG A 373 68.12 -27.74 16.28
N LYS A 374 67.98 -26.43 16.09
CA LYS A 374 66.67 -25.77 16.16
C LYS A 374 65.84 -26.14 14.93
N ILE A 375 64.60 -26.57 15.14
CA ILE A 375 63.67 -26.98 14.08
C ILE A 375 62.47 -26.05 14.09
N LEU A 376 62.04 -25.64 12.91
CA LEU A 376 60.89 -24.77 12.69
C LEU A 376 59.97 -25.41 11.65
N ILE A 377 58.67 -25.48 11.94
CA ILE A 377 57.65 -25.74 10.94
C ILE A 377 57.12 -24.39 10.47
N VAL A 378 57.28 -24.11 9.18
CA VAL A 378 56.93 -22.82 8.57
C VAL A 378 55.76 -22.95 7.59
N GLY A 379 55.09 -21.84 7.31
CA GLY A 379 53.93 -21.75 6.43
C GLY A 379 52.81 -20.90 7.00
N ASP A 380 51.70 -20.85 6.28
CA ASP A 380 50.47 -20.15 6.68
C ASP A 380 49.76 -20.77 7.89
N LEU A 381 50.06 -22.03 8.25
CA LEU A 381 49.58 -22.67 9.48
C LEU A 381 49.87 -21.81 10.73
N ASN A 382 50.97 -21.04 10.73
CA ASN A 382 51.38 -20.22 11.86
C ASN A 382 50.45 -19.02 12.08
N LYS A 383 49.67 -18.62 11.06
CA LYS A 383 48.64 -17.58 11.19
C LYS A 383 47.54 -17.98 12.16
N TYR A 384 47.28 -19.28 12.31
CA TYR A 384 46.20 -19.77 13.17
C TYR A 384 46.69 -20.27 14.54
N ILE A 385 47.98 -20.20 14.84
CA ILE A 385 48.53 -20.63 16.15
C ILE A 385 49.10 -19.46 16.95
N ALA A 386 49.31 -18.31 16.30
CA ALA A 386 49.76 -17.08 16.95
C ALA A 386 48.70 -16.50 17.90
#